data_AF-A0A7C1TZN4-F1
#
_entry.id   AF-A0A7C1TZN4-F1
#
_cell.length_a   1.000
_cell.length_b   1.000
_cell.length_c   1.000
_cell.angle_alpha   90.00
_cell.angle_beta   90.00
_cell.angle_gamma   90.00
#
_symmetry.space_group_name_H-M   'P 1'
#
loop_
_entity.id
_entity.type
_entity.pdbx_description
1 polymer ?
#
loop_
_entity_poly.entity_id
_entity_poly.type
_entity_poly.pdbx_seq_one_letter_code
_entity_poly.pdbx_strand_id
1 'polypeptide(L)'
;MDTSLDTGKGRRRQRVPMGATATATIEQVTDQGFTDEVLRLGHALQSTLQLPALVELFYEQVSARVPLSGLEYFDDAGTLVCKLGIRANHTCSYNLKIGDLSLGTLTFRRRRKFDGEEIGLLETLLCSLLYPLRNARLYQEALAMAQKDPLTGICNRAAFDEALGNEIALSRRHGTPLALIIFDIDHFKAINDTYGHSRGDCALKEVAQTAKACARTTDSLFRYGGEEFVLLLRNTTQRGARLLADRIRRRVANLNCQCEGESIKLTISAGVASLTKDDTAETLFQRADRALYAAKASGRNRTVDGDEAVR
;
A
#
# COMPACT_ATOMS: atom_id res chain seq x y z
N MET A 1 55.61 -47.59 -17.17
CA MET A 1 55.30 -46.20 -17.58
C MET A 1 54.01 -45.87 -16.84
N ASP A 2 54.09 -45.35 -15.60
CA ASP A 2 54.31 -43.93 -15.29
C ASP A 2 53.12 -43.13 -15.88
N THR A 3 52.17 -42.54 -15.16
CA THR A 3 52.21 -41.57 -14.04
C THR A 3 50.77 -41.42 -13.46
N SER A 4 50.56 -41.43 -12.14
CA SER A 4 50.34 -40.27 -11.23
C SER A 4 48.93 -39.64 -11.17
N LEU A 5 48.34 -39.73 -9.95
CA LEU A 5 47.58 -38.71 -9.18
C LEU A 5 46.34 -38.03 -9.81
N ASP A 6 45.17 -38.15 -9.19
CA ASP A 6 44.64 -37.08 -8.30
C ASP A 6 43.38 -37.52 -7.53
N THR A 7 43.30 -36.95 -6.35
CA THR A 7 42.40 -37.06 -5.21
C THR A 7 41.01 -36.43 -5.45
N GLY A 8 39.99 -36.88 -4.70
CA GLY A 8 38.75 -36.09 -4.60
C GLY A 8 37.50 -36.88 -4.27
N LYS A 9 37.43 -37.54 -3.09
CA LYS A 9 36.16 -38.00 -2.51
C LYS A 9 35.27 -36.77 -2.21
N GLY A 10 34.45 -36.39 -3.17
CA GLY A 10 33.37 -35.42 -3.00
C GLY A 10 32.27 -35.99 -2.10
N ARG A 11 32.44 -35.85 -0.78
CA ARG A 11 31.33 -35.98 0.17
C ARG A 11 30.35 -34.83 -0.11
N ARG A 12 29.30 -35.11 -0.89
CA ARG A 12 28.10 -34.28 -1.01
C ARG A 12 27.59 -33.99 0.40
N ARG A 13 27.84 -32.78 0.90
CA ARG A 13 27.15 -32.24 2.07
C ARG A 13 25.69 -32.01 1.65
N GLN A 14 24.83 -32.97 1.95
CA GLN A 14 23.39 -32.73 2.03
C GLN A 14 23.18 -31.58 3.02
N ARG A 15 22.73 -30.43 2.51
CA ARG A 15 22.17 -29.35 3.33
C ARG A 15 20.90 -29.91 3.96
N VAL A 16 20.93 -30.09 5.28
CA VAL A 16 19.72 -30.31 6.07
C VAL A 16 18.96 -28.99 6.08
N PRO A 17 17.69 -28.93 5.64
CA PRO A 17 16.84 -27.77 5.89
C PRO A 17 16.43 -27.83 7.36
N MET A 18 17.07 -27.04 8.24
CA MET A 18 16.50 -26.76 9.55
C MET A 18 15.44 -25.67 9.39
N GLY A 19 14.27 -26.05 8.88
CA GLY A 19 13.04 -25.34 9.18
C GLY A 19 12.52 -25.91 10.50
N ALA A 20 12.78 -25.22 11.60
CA ALA A 20 12.08 -25.53 12.85
C ALA A 20 10.66 -24.99 12.71
N THR A 21 9.70 -25.86 12.41
CA THR A 21 8.27 -25.54 12.46
C THR A 21 7.83 -25.58 13.91
N ALA A 22 8.20 -24.58 14.71
CA ALA A 22 7.71 -24.47 16.07
C ALA A 22 6.31 -23.84 16.04
N THR A 23 5.30 -24.61 16.48
CA THR A 23 3.98 -24.05 16.83
C THR A 23 4.07 -23.67 18.29
N ALA A 24 4.13 -22.37 18.60
CA ALA A 24 4.11 -21.89 19.98
C ALA A 24 2.81 -22.38 20.64
N THR A 25 2.94 -23.33 21.57
CA THR A 25 1.84 -23.85 22.37
C THR A 25 2.17 -23.49 23.81
N ILE A 26 1.23 -22.83 24.49
CA ILE A 26 1.43 -22.31 25.85
C ILE A 26 1.44 -23.51 26.82
N GLU A 27 2.61 -24.05 27.13
CA GLU A 27 2.78 -24.91 28.32
C GLU A 27 3.36 -24.09 29.47
N GLN A 28 2.88 -24.42 30.66
CA GLN A 28 2.80 -23.61 31.87
C GLN A 28 4.15 -23.05 32.34
N VAL A 29 4.32 -21.72 32.25
CA VAL A 29 5.43 -21.01 32.91
C VAL A 29 4.94 -20.51 34.27
N THR A 30 5.49 -21.08 35.35
CA THR A 30 5.06 -20.88 36.74
C THR A 30 5.87 -19.82 37.51
N ASP A 31 6.56 -18.90 36.82
CA ASP A 31 7.30 -17.82 37.45
C ASP A 31 6.50 -16.51 37.41
N GLN A 32 6.10 -16.00 38.58
CA GLN A 32 5.28 -14.80 38.72
C GLN A 32 5.98 -13.56 38.14
N GLY A 33 7.29 -13.44 38.30
CA GLY A 33 8.05 -12.30 37.77
C GLY A 33 8.09 -12.28 36.24
N PHE A 34 8.12 -13.46 35.64
CA PHE A 34 8.11 -13.63 34.19
C PHE A 34 6.71 -13.43 33.59
N THR A 35 5.66 -13.81 34.32
CA THR A 35 4.26 -13.59 33.91
C THR A 35 3.94 -12.09 33.86
N ASP A 36 4.37 -11.32 34.87
CA ASP A 36 4.26 -9.86 34.89
C ASP A 36 5.01 -9.20 33.72
N GLU A 37 6.13 -9.79 33.31
CA GLU A 37 6.94 -9.28 32.22
C GLU A 37 6.30 -9.47 30.85
N VAL A 38 5.79 -10.67 30.57
CA VAL A 38 5.00 -10.96 29.37
C VAL A 38 3.78 -10.02 29.29
N LEU A 39 3.16 -9.73 30.43
CA LEU A 39 2.04 -8.80 30.53
C LEU A 39 2.47 -7.35 30.22
N ARG A 40 3.59 -6.88 30.80
CA ARG A 40 4.14 -5.53 30.51
C ARG A 40 4.51 -5.37 29.05
N LEU A 41 5.18 -6.37 28.46
CA LEU A 41 5.52 -6.38 27.04
C LEU A 41 4.24 -6.33 26.20
N GLY A 42 3.24 -7.16 26.51
CA GLY A 42 1.93 -7.12 25.85
C GLY A 42 1.28 -5.74 25.90
N HIS A 43 1.31 -5.05 27.05
CA HIS A 43 0.81 -3.68 27.18
C HIS A 43 1.60 -2.67 26.34
N ALA A 44 2.94 -2.76 26.35
CA ALA A 44 3.78 -1.87 25.55
C ALA A 44 3.54 -2.05 24.05
N LEU A 45 3.37 -3.28 23.57
CA LEU A 45 3.09 -3.58 22.17
C LEU A 45 1.71 -3.12 21.71
N GLN A 46 0.74 -3.02 22.62
CA GLN A 46 -0.58 -2.47 22.32
C GLN A 46 -0.59 -0.95 22.16
N SER A 47 0.51 -0.25 22.46
CA SER A 47 0.60 1.22 22.33
C SER A 47 0.64 1.72 20.87
N THR A 48 0.85 0.83 19.91
CA THR A 48 0.93 1.17 18.49
C THR A 48 0.23 0.12 17.62
N LEU A 49 -0.35 0.59 16.51
CA LEU A 49 -0.92 -0.26 15.46
C LEU A 49 -0.08 -0.21 14.17
N GLN A 50 1.09 0.44 14.20
CA GLN A 50 2.00 0.48 13.07
C GLN A 50 2.94 -0.73 13.12
N LEU A 51 2.83 -1.64 12.13
CA LEU A 51 3.60 -2.88 12.10
C LEU A 51 5.12 -2.68 12.27
N PRO A 52 5.81 -1.74 11.57
CA PRO A 52 7.25 -1.58 11.76
C PRO A 52 7.63 -1.17 13.18
N ALA A 53 6.92 -0.19 13.75
CA ALA A 53 7.16 0.30 15.12
C ALA A 53 6.85 -0.77 16.18
N LEU A 54 5.78 -1.55 15.97
CA LEU A 54 5.43 -2.66 16.84
C LEU A 54 6.52 -3.74 16.88
N VAL A 55 7.06 -4.10 15.71
CA VAL A 55 8.17 -5.05 15.59
C VAL A 55 9.47 -4.50 16.17
N GLU A 56 9.71 -3.20 16.05
CA GLU A 56 10.85 -2.51 16.65
C GLU A 56 10.79 -2.51 18.19
N LEU A 57 9.65 -2.14 18.78
CA LEU A 57 9.44 -2.22 20.23
C LEU A 57 9.65 -3.64 20.76
N PHE A 58 9.13 -4.64 20.04
CA PHE A 58 9.36 -6.05 20.38
C PHE A 58 10.85 -6.42 20.33
N TYR A 59 11.54 -6.02 19.26
CA TYR A 59 12.96 -6.29 19.09
C TYR A 59 13.82 -5.69 20.21
N GLU A 60 13.55 -4.45 20.62
CA GLU A 60 14.26 -3.80 21.73
C GLU A 60 14.11 -4.58 23.04
N GLN A 61 12.89 -5.01 23.35
CA GLN A 61 12.58 -5.73 24.58
C GLN A 61 13.17 -7.15 24.60
N VAL A 62 13.12 -7.85 23.46
CA VAL A 62 13.72 -9.20 23.34
C VAL A 62 15.24 -9.12 23.36
N SER A 63 15.84 -8.11 22.69
CA SER A 63 17.30 -7.95 22.61
C SER A 63 17.96 -7.68 23.95
N ALA A 64 17.21 -7.12 24.92
CA ALA A 64 17.68 -6.94 26.29
C ALA A 64 17.91 -8.27 27.05
N ARG A 65 17.35 -9.38 26.56
CA ARG A 65 17.34 -10.69 27.24
C ARG A 65 18.06 -11.75 26.43
N VAL A 66 17.76 -11.82 25.14
CA VAL A 66 18.44 -12.68 24.18
C VAL A 66 19.26 -11.77 23.27
N PRO A 67 20.60 -11.79 23.32
CA PRO A 67 21.39 -10.86 22.52
C PRO A 67 21.24 -11.14 21.02
N LEU A 68 20.44 -10.33 20.32
CA LEU A 68 20.19 -10.48 18.89
C LEU A 68 21.19 -9.66 18.06
N SER A 69 21.48 -10.13 16.84
CA SER A 69 22.19 -9.34 15.82
C SER A 69 21.24 -8.65 14.86
N GLY A 70 20.03 -9.17 14.68
CA GLY A 70 18.99 -8.55 13.88
C GLY A 70 17.69 -9.32 13.89
N LEU A 71 16.67 -8.73 13.26
CA LEU A 71 15.33 -9.29 13.14
C LEU A 71 14.74 -8.90 11.78
N GLU A 72 14.05 -9.83 11.14
CA GLU A 72 13.30 -9.59 9.90
C GLU A 72 11.86 -10.09 10.08
N TYR A 73 10.90 -9.26 9.71
CA TYR A 73 9.47 -9.61 9.68
C TYR A 73 8.95 -9.55 8.25
N PHE A 74 8.34 -10.65 7.81
CA PHE A 74 7.65 -10.77 6.53
C PHE A 74 6.17 -10.98 6.78
N ASP A 75 5.31 -10.34 5.99
CA ASP A 75 3.87 -10.61 6.04
C ASP A 75 3.53 -12.01 5.49
N ASP A 76 2.25 -12.37 5.46
CA ASP A 76 1.78 -13.64 4.93
C ASP A 76 1.95 -13.79 3.41
N ALA A 77 2.03 -12.67 2.68
CA ALA A 77 2.36 -12.64 1.26
C ALA A 77 3.87 -12.79 0.99
N GLY A 78 4.71 -12.79 2.04
CA GLY A 78 6.16 -12.87 1.94
C GLY A 78 6.85 -11.54 1.64
N THR A 79 6.14 -10.42 1.76
CA THR A 79 6.69 -9.06 1.63
C THR A 79 7.48 -8.72 2.89
N LEU A 80 8.69 -8.19 2.73
CA LEU A 80 9.48 -7.69 3.86
C LEU A 80 8.83 -6.42 4.43
N VAL A 81 8.31 -6.52 5.64
CA VAL A 81 7.65 -5.40 6.34
C VAL A 81 8.66 -4.63 7.19
N CYS A 82 9.56 -5.34 7.88
CA CYS A 82 10.52 -4.72 8.79
C CYS A 82 11.85 -5.49 8.78
N LYS A 83 12.96 -4.75 8.83
CA LYS A 83 14.31 -5.28 8.96
C LYS A 83 15.13 -4.43 9.92
N LEU A 84 15.61 -5.06 10.98
CA LEU A 84 16.35 -4.45 12.08
C LEU A 84 17.71 -5.13 12.26
N GLY A 85 18.71 -4.35 12.67
CA GLY A 85 20.06 -4.85 12.94
C GLY A 85 20.85 -5.28 11.70
N ILE A 86 21.80 -6.19 11.90
CA ILE A 86 22.79 -6.64 10.91
C ILE A 86 22.61 -8.10 10.50
N ARG A 87 23.18 -8.46 9.34
CA ARG A 87 23.27 -9.86 8.93
C ARG A 87 24.14 -10.65 9.91
N ALA A 88 23.69 -11.86 10.21
CA ALA A 88 24.45 -12.85 10.96
C ALA A 88 24.12 -14.27 10.47
N ASN A 89 24.99 -15.23 10.82
CA ASN A 89 25.03 -16.55 10.20
C ASN A 89 24.04 -17.55 10.79
N HIS A 90 23.55 -17.31 12.00
CA HIS A 90 22.57 -18.17 12.65
C HIS A 90 21.22 -17.48 12.70
N THR A 91 20.17 -18.24 12.42
CA THR A 91 18.79 -17.74 12.35
C THR A 91 17.86 -18.64 13.14
N CYS A 92 16.84 -18.05 13.73
CA CYS A 92 15.70 -18.74 14.31
C CYS A 92 14.44 -18.11 13.70
N SER A 93 13.65 -18.89 12.98
CA SER A 93 12.51 -18.41 12.18
C SER A 93 11.22 -19.04 12.67
N TYR A 94 10.21 -18.21 12.88
CA TYR A 94 8.91 -18.60 13.41
C TYR A 94 7.81 -18.18 12.43
N ASN A 95 6.93 -19.12 12.09
CA ASN A 95 5.69 -18.84 11.37
C ASN A 95 4.63 -18.46 12.41
N LEU A 96 4.21 -17.19 12.41
CA LEU A 96 3.27 -16.67 13.38
C LEU A 96 1.85 -16.96 12.91
N LYS A 97 1.04 -17.60 13.76
CA LYS A 97 -0.35 -17.95 13.45
C LYS A 97 -1.26 -17.85 14.67
N ILE A 98 -2.52 -17.49 14.46
CA ILE A 98 -3.59 -17.56 15.47
C ILE A 98 -4.76 -18.33 14.85
N GLY A 99 -5.01 -19.56 15.34
CA GLY A 99 -5.91 -20.48 14.65
C GLY A 99 -5.41 -20.76 13.22
N ASP A 100 -6.28 -20.54 12.24
CA ASP A 100 -5.96 -20.67 10.81
C ASP A 100 -5.39 -19.37 10.18
N LEU A 101 -5.39 -18.26 10.94
CA LEU A 101 -4.89 -16.98 10.44
C LEU A 101 -3.36 -16.94 10.50
N SER A 102 -2.72 -16.88 9.33
CA SER A 102 -1.28 -16.61 9.21
C SER A 102 -0.99 -15.13 9.42
N LEU A 103 -0.07 -14.83 10.33
CA LEU A 103 0.43 -13.48 10.61
C LEU A 103 1.81 -13.23 9.98
N GLY A 104 2.31 -14.16 9.14
CA GLY A 104 3.61 -14.01 8.48
C GLY A 104 4.76 -14.70 9.23
N THR A 105 5.99 -14.33 8.88
CA THR A 105 7.21 -14.98 9.39
C THR A 105 8.12 -13.99 10.10
N LEU A 106 8.51 -14.31 11.33
CA LEU A 106 9.50 -13.54 12.09
C LEU A 106 10.81 -14.32 12.16
N THR A 107 11.91 -13.70 11.77
CA THR A 107 13.24 -14.31 11.77
C THR A 107 14.21 -13.51 12.63
N PHE A 108 14.64 -14.12 13.72
CA PHE A 108 15.74 -13.63 14.55
C PHE A 108 17.08 -14.05 13.93
N ARG A 109 18.08 -13.17 14.03
CA ARG A 109 19.44 -13.42 13.53
C ARG A 109 20.46 -13.18 14.63
N ARG A 110 21.50 -14.03 14.67
CA ARG A 110 22.61 -13.91 15.63
C ARG A 110 23.92 -14.47 15.10
N ARG A 111 25.05 -14.00 15.66
CA ARG A 111 26.41 -14.50 15.36
C ARG A 111 26.72 -15.88 15.97
N ARG A 112 26.06 -16.27 17.06
CA ARG A 112 26.16 -17.61 17.67
C ARG A 112 24.84 -18.38 17.52
N LYS A 113 24.91 -19.71 17.63
CA LYS A 113 23.71 -20.56 17.67
C LYS A 113 22.86 -20.20 18.89
N PHE A 114 21.54 -20.32 18.73
CA PHE A 114 20.58 -20.26 19.81
C PHE A 114 20.62 -21.58 20.58
N ASP A 115 20.66 -21.52 21.91
CA ASP A 115 20.52 -22.68 22.78
C ASP A 115 19.04 -22.93 23.13
N GLY A 116 18.74 -24.05 23.80
CA GLY A 116 17.37 -24.46 24.08
C GLY A 116 16.62 -23.51 25.02
N GLU A 117 17.31 -22.94 26.01
CA GLU A 117 16.73 -21.97 26.94
C GLU A 117 16.39 -20.66 26.24
N GLU A 118 17.30 -20.17 25.38
CA GLU A 118 17.05 -18.99 24.54
C GLU A 118 15.86 -19.21 23.59
N ILE A 119 15.76 -20.39 22.98
CA ILE A 119 14.63 -20.73 22.10
C ILE A 119 13.31 -20.72 22.88
N GLY A 120 13.25 -21.35 24.06
CA GLY A 120 12.04 -21.36 24.89
C GLY A 120 11.63 -19.96 25.37
N LEU A 121 12.62 -19.10 25.69
CA LEU A 121 12.37 -17.71 26.04
C LEU A 121 11.80 -16.91 24.86
N LEU A 122 12.37 -17.07 23.66
CA LEU A 122 11.85 -16.43 22.44
C LEU A 122 10.41 -16.86 22.17
N GLU A 123 10.11 -18.15 22.26
CA GLU A 123 8.77 -18.69 22.07
C GLU A 123 7.76 -18.10 23.05
N THR A 124 8.15 -17.93 24.32
CA THR A 124 7.27 -17.32 25.30
C THR A 124 7.04 -15.84 25.04
N LEU A 125 8.10 -15.08 24.72
CA LEU A 125 7.96 -13.66 24.39
C LEU A 125 7.13 -13.45 23.12
N LEU A 126 7.23 -14.35 22.13
CA LEU A 126 6.41 -14.32 20.92
C LEU A 126 4.91 -14.38 21.22
N CYS A 127 4.48 -15.08 22.26
CA CYS A 127 3.07 -15.11 22.66
C CYS A 127 2.51 -13.70 22.97
N SER A 128 3.34 -12.80 23.50
CA SER A 128 2.95 -11.41 23.75
C SER A 128 2.79 -10.59 22.47
N LEU A 129 3.43 -11.00 21.37
CA LEU A 129 3.42 -10.32 20.07
C LEU A 129 2.21 -10.69 19.21
N LEU A 130 1.72 -11.94 19.32
CA LEU A 130 0.72 -12.49 18.40
C LEU A 130 -0.54 -11.61 18.28
N TYR A 131 -1.18 -11.26 19.41
CA TYR A 131 -2.41 -10.46 19.39
C TYR A 131 -2.19 -8.99 19.00
N PRO A 132 -1.18 -8.26 19.52
CA PRO A 132 -0.83 -6.93 19.02
C PRO A 132 -0.56 -6.92 17.51
N LEU A 133 0.17 -7.91 17.00
CA LEU A 133 0.46 -8.03 15.57
C LEU A 133 -0.82 -8.27 14.75
N ARG A 134 -1.70 -9.16 15.21
CA ARG A 134 -3.04 -9.37 14.62
C ARG A 134 -3.84 -8.08 14.59
N ASN A 135 -3.88 -7.34 15.69
CA ASN A 135 -4.67 -6.11 15.79
C ASN A 135 -4.13 -5.01 14.87
N ALA A 136 -2.80 -4.81 14.83
CA ALA A 136 -2.15 -3.89 13.91
C ALA A 136 -2.47 -4.24 12.45
N ARG A 137 -2.44 -5.53 12.10
CA ARG A 137 -2.79 -6.00 10.77
C ARG A 137 -4.26 -5.77 10.41
N LEU A 138 -5.19 -6.16 11.28
CA LEU A 138 -6.62 -5.93 11.08
C LEU A 138 -6.93 -4.44 10.96
N TYR A 139 -6.24 -3.60 11.73
CA TYR A 139 -6.36 -2.16 11.63
C TYR A 139 -5.87 -1.63 10.28
N GLN A 140 -4.72 -2.10 9.78
CA GLN A 140 -4.23 -1.75 8.45
C GLN A 140 -5.16 -2.20 7.33
N GLU A 141 -5.72 -3.41 7.42
CA GLU A 141 -6.73 -3.91 6.48
C GLU A 141 -8.00 -3.04 6.52
N ALA A 142 -8.46 -2.68 7.71
CA ALA A 142 -9.60 -1.79 7.89
C ALA A 142 -9.34 -0.40 7.31
N LEU A 143 -8.16 0.18 7.54
CA LEU A 143 -7.75 1.45 6.93
C LEU A 143 -7.68 1.35 5.40
N ALA A 144 -7.10 0.28 4.86
CA ALA A 144 -7.01 0.07 3.42
C ALA A 144 -8.40 -0.03 2.78
N MET A 145 -9.35 -0.71 3.43
CA MET A 145 -10.75 -0.74 2.99
C MET A 145 -11.43 0.63 3.13
N ALA A 146 -11.16 1.35 4.22
CA ALA A 146 -11.69 2.70 4.45
C ALA A 146 -11.13 3.74 3.48
N GLN A 147 -10.05 3.44 2.77
CA GLN A 147 -9.44 4.28 1.73
C GLN A 147 -9.96 3.97 0.31
N LYS A 148 -10.87 3.00 0.14
CA LYS A 148 -11.48 2.67 -1.15
C LYS A 148 -12.90 3.21 -1.25
N ASP A 149 -13.28 3.58 -2.47
CA ASP A 149 -14.68 3.83 -2.80
C ASP A 149 -15.37 2.48 -3.05
N PRO A 150 -16.46 2.16 -2.32
CA PRO A 150 -17.10 0.85 -2.39
C PRO A 150 -17.77 0.55 -3.73
N LEU A 151 -18.14 1.59 -4.50
CA LEU A 151 -18.81 1.41 -5.78
C LEU A 151 -17.81 1.07 -6.90
N THR A 152 -16.70 1.81 -6.97
CA THR A 152 -15.76 1.79 -8.09
C THR A 152 -14.48 1.00 -7.78
N GLY A 153 -14.17 0.75 -6.50
CA GLY A 153 -12.98 0.03 -6.04
C GLY A 153 -11.66 0.80 -6.20
N ILE A 154 -11.71 2.04 -6.66
CA ILE A 154 -10.55 2.96 -6.67
C ILE A 154 -10.42 3.67 -5.33
N CYS A 155 -9.36 4.46 -5.14
CA CYS A 155 -9.16 5.17 -3.87
C CYS A 155 -10.24 6.25 -3.68
N ASN A 156 -10.57 6.61 -2.44
CA ASN A 156 -11.54 7.65 -2.14
C ASN A 156 -10.87 9.00 -1.83
N ARG A 157 -11.67 10.00 -1.49
CA ARG A 157 -11.20 11.34 -1.13
C ARG A 157 -10.22 11.36 0.05
N ALA A 158 -10.48 10.60 1.11
CA ALA A 158 -9.56 10.57 2.26
C ALA A 158 -8.17 10.06 1.87
N ALA A 159 -8.12 9.03 1.02
CA ALA A 159 -6.88 8.50 0.46
C ALA A 159 -6.18 9.51 -0.47
N PHE A 160 -6.95 10.35 -1.18
CA PHE A 160 -6.39 11.42 -2.01
C PHE A 160 -5.69 12.49 -1.17
N ASP A 161 -6.35 12.98 -0.12
CA ASP A 161 -5.83 14.06 0.72
C ASP A 161 -4.49 13.66 1.37
N GLU A 162 -4.39 12.40 1.84
CA GLU A 162 -3.14 11.83 2.36
C GLU A 162 -2.07 11.66 1.27
N ALA A 163 -2.44 11.09 0.13
CA ALA A 163 -1.50 10.83 -0.96
C ALA A 163 -0.91 12.12 -1.55
N LEU A 164 -1.72 13.16 -1.74
CA LEU A 164 -1.28 14.41 -2.36
C LEU A 164 -0.19 15.09 -1.53
N GLY A 165 -0.38 15.19 -0.21
CA GLY A 165 0.62 15.79 0.68
C GLY A 165 1.96 15.05 0.64
N ASN A 166 1.91 13.72 0.69
CA ASN A 166 3.09 12.85 0.63
C ASN A 166 3.83 12.98 -0.71
N GLU A 167 3.12 12.96 -1.83
CA GLU A 167 3.74 13.04 -3.15
C GLU A 167 4.31 14.43 -3.46
N ILE A 168 3.71 15.51 -2.96
CA ILE A 168 4.28 16.86 -3.07
C ILE A 168 5.61 16.94 -2.31
N ALA A 169 5.67 16.43 -1.08
CA ALA A 169 6.90 16.40 -0.30
C ALA A 169 8.00 15.58 -1.00
N LEU A 170 7.63 14.42 -1.54
CA LEU A 170 8.54 13.54 -2.29
C LEU A 170 9.04 14.19 -3.59
N SER A 171 8.13 14.78 -4.36
CA SER A 171 8.43 15.50 -5.60
C SER A 171 9.41 16.65 -5.37
N ARG A 172 9.19 17.45 -4.32
CA ARG A 172 10.09 18.55 -3.94
C ARG A 172 11.46 18.04 -3.51
N ARG A 173 11.51 16.97 -2.71
CA ARG A 173 12.76 16.36 -2.25
C ARG A 173 13.63 15.85 -3.40
N HIS A 174 13.01 15.25 -4.42
CA HIS A 174 13.72 14.64 -5.54
C HIS A 174 13.81 15.52 -6.80
N GLY A 175 13.15 16.67 -6.82
CA GLY A 175 13.08 17.55 -7.99
C GLY A 175 12.36 16.92 -9.18
N THR A 176 11.45 15.96 -8.96
CA THR A 176 10.72 15.27 -10.02
C THR A 176 9.36 15.92 -10.28
N PRO A 177 8.88 16.02 -11.53
CA PRO A 177 7.60 16.65 -11.84
C PRO A 177 6.43 15.85 -11.27
N LEU A 178 5.39 16.55 -10.82
CA LEU A 178 4.13 15.99 -10.33
C LEU A 178 2.98 16.72 -11.04
N ALA A 179 1.96 15.99 -11.46
CA ALA A 179 0.79 16.59 -12.10
C ALA A 179 -0.52 15.98 -11.57
N LEU A 180 -1.58 16.77 -11.67
CA LEU A 180 -2.93 16.43 -11.24
C LEU A 180 -3.88 16.56 -12.44
N ILE A 181 -4.74 15.57 -12.62
CA ILE A 181 -5.89 15.64 -13.52
C ILE A 181 -7.14 15.55 -12.66
N ILE A 182 -8.04 16.51 -12.78
CA ILE A 182 -9.40 16.41 -12.21
C ILE A 182 -10.36 16.29 -13.39
N PHE A 183 -11.24 15.28 -13.36
CA PHE A 183 -12.20 15.09 -14.43
C PHE A 183 -13.56 14.65 -13.88
N ASP A 184 -14.59 14.92 -14.66
CA ASP A 184 -15.98 14.77 -14.26
C ASP A 184 -16.82 14.29 -15.44
N ILE A 185 -17.83 13.45 -15.14
CA ILE A 185 -18.74 12.91 -16.14
C ILE A 185 -19.73 14.00 -16.57
N ASP A 186 -19.67 14.37 -17.84
CA ASP A 186 -20.53 15.40 -18.39
C ASP A 186 -22.00 14.97 -18.31
N HIS A 187 -22.83 15.86 -17.72
CA HIS A 187 -24.28 15.66 -17.62
C HIS A 187 -24.70 14.41 -16.82
N PHE A 188 -23.91 13.98 -15.83
CA PHE A 188 -24.21 12.78 -15.04
C PHE A 188 -25.58 12.82 -14.34
N LYS A 189 -26.01 13.98 -13.84
CA LYS A 189 -27.37 14.14 -13.33
C LYS A 189 -28.44 13.77 -14.36
N ALA A 190 -28.31 14.24 -15.61
CA ALA A 190 -29.25 13.90 -16.67
C ALA A 190 -29.21 12.41 -17.03
N ILE A 191 -28.05 11.76 -16.91
CA ILE A 191 -27.93 10.31 -17.05
C ILE A 191 -28.74 9.61 -15.95
N ASN A 192 -28.57 10.00 -14.68
CA ASN A 192 -29.36 9.43 -13.58
C ASN A 192 -30.86 9.68 -13.76
N ASP A 193 -31.26 10.88 -14.15
CA ASP A 193 -32.66 11.24 -14.33
C ASP A 193 -33.31 10.47 -15.51
N THR A 194 -32.53 10.12 -16.54
CA THR A 194 -33.02 9.40 -17.74
C THR A 194 -33.01 7.89 -17.55
N TYR A 195 -31.94 7.35 -16.95
CA TYR A 195 -31.63 5.91 -16.93
C TYR A 195 -31.76 5.27 -15.54
N GLY A 196 -31.96 6.09 -14.50
CA GLY A 196 -31.99 5.68 -13.11
C GLY A 196 -30.59 5.52 -12.49
N HIS A 197 -30.54 5.58 -11.15
CA HIS A 197 -29.29 5.54 -10.39
C HIS A 197 -28.46 4.28 -10.63
N SER A 198 -29.07 3.11 -10.78
CA SER A 198 -28.36 1.85 -11.04
C SER A 198 -27.53 1.89 -12.33
N ARG A 199 -28.03 2.57 -13.37
CA ARG A 199 -27.31 2.77 -14.63
C ARG A 199 -26.24 3.86 -14.51
N GLY A 200 -26.47 4.90 -13.71
CA GLY A 200 -25.44 5.87 -13.36
C GLY A 200 -24.26 5.23 -12.61
N ASP A 201 -24.55 4.32 -11.67
CA ASP A 201 -23.55 3.54 -10.95
C ASP A 201 -22.71 2.65 -11.88
N CYS A 202 -23.34 2.05 -12.88
CA CYS A 202 -22.65 1.33 -13.95
C CYS A 202 -21.73 2.26 -14.75
N ALA A 203 -22.21 3.45 -15.16
CA ALA A 203 -21.38 4.44 -15.84
C ALA A 203 -20.16 4.87 -15.01
N LEU A 204 -20.32 5.09 -13.69
CA LEU A 204 -19.21 5.42 -12.79
C LEU A 204 -18.14 4.33 -12.75
N LYS A 205 -18.56 3.06 -12.66
CA LYS A 205 -17.66 1.90 -12.68
C LYS A 205 -16.87 1.83 -13.99
N GLU A 206 -17.55 1.98 -15.11
CA GLU A 206 -16.95 1.93 -16.45
C GLU A 206 -15.94 3.07 -16.70
N VAL A 207 -16.27 4.29 -16.27
CA VAL A 207 -15.34 5.43 -16.34
C VAL A 207 -14.12 5.19 -15.45
N ALA A 208 -14.31 4.71 -14.22
CA ALA A 208 -13.21 4.40 -13.31
C ALA A 208 -12.27 3.32 -13.88
N GLN A 209 -12.83 2.24 -14.43
CA GLN A 209 -12.06 1.17 -15.06
C GLN A 209 -11.31 1.67 -16.31
N THR A 210 -11.96 2.48 -17.15
CA THR A 210 -11.35 3.07 -18.34
C THR A 210 -10.18 3.98 -17.98
N ALA A 211 -10.34 4.83 -16.96
CA ALA A 211 -9.28 5.70 -16.47
C ALA A 211 -8.12 4.88 -15.87
N LYS A 212 -8.43 3.86 -15.05
CA LYS A 212 -7.43 2.96 -14.45
C LYS A 212 -6.61 2.22 -15.51
N ALA A 213 -7.25 1.73 -16.58
CA ALA A 213 -6.58 1.07 -17.70
C ALA A 213 -5.66 2.00 -18.51
N CYS A 214 -5.89 3.32 -18.43
CA CYS A 214 -5.01 4.32 -19.04
C CYS A 214 -3.84 4.73 -18.13
N ALA A 215 -3.98 4.59 -16.81
CA ALA A 215 -2.99 5.02 -15.84
C ALA A 215 -1.85 4.01 -15.71
N ARG A 216 -0.67 4.45 -15.27
CA ARG A 216 0.45 3.56 -14.92
C ARG A 216 0.24 3.00 -13.52
N THR A 217 0.99 1.95 -13.16
CA THR A 217 0.99 1.40 -11.80
C THR A 217 1.46 2.40 -10.73
N THR A 218 2.27 3.38 -11.11
CA THR A 218 2.76 4.46 -10.24
C THR A 218 1.76 5.61 -10.07
N ASP A 219 0.73 5.66 -10.91
CA ASP A 219 -0.27 6.71 -10.88
C ASP A 219 -1.42 6.28 -9.96
N SER A 220 -1.99 7.24 -9.22
CA SER A 220 -3.08 6.95 -8.30
C SER A 220 -4.39 7.58 -8.81
N LEU A 221 -5.44 6.77 -8.89
CA LEU A 221 -6.79 7.19 -9.29
C LEU A 221 -7.73 7.21 -8.08
N PHE A 222 -8.45 8.31 -7.93
CA PHE A 222 -9.34 8.58 -6.81
C PHE A 222 -10.73 8.98 -7.30
N ARG A 223 -11.77 8.56 -6.57
CA ARG A 223 -13.11 9.14 -6.64
C ARG A 223 -13.20 10.22 -5.56
N TYR A 224 -13.26 11.47 -5.99
CA TYR A 224 -13.20 12.63 -5.10
C TYR A 224 -14.59 13.11 -4.68
N GLY A 225 -15.56 13.02 -5.61
CA GLY A 225 -16.95 13.40 -5.41
C GLY A 225 -17.92 12.36 -5.96
N GLY A 226 -19.18 12.75 -6.17
CA GLY A 226 -20.21 11.85 -6.71
C GLY A 226 -19.88 11.35 -8.11
N GLU A 227 -19.51 12.27 -9.01
CA GLU A 227 -19.16 12.03 -10.42
C GLU A 227 -17.76 12.53 -10.79
N GLU A 228 -16.99 12.95 -9.79
CA GLU A 228 -15.68 13.60 -9.91
C GLU A 228 -14.55 12.63 -9.55
N PHE A 229 -13.54 12.60 -10.41
CA PHE A 229 -12.38 11.74 -10.30
C PHE A 229 -11.10 12.56 -10.35
N VAL A 230 -10.08 12.08 -9.67
CA VAL A 230 -8.78 12.73 -9.60
C VAL A 230 -7.68 11.71 -9.93
N LEU A 231 -6.74 12.10 -10.77
CA LEU A 231 -5.56 11.33 -11.13
C LEU A 231 -4.30 12.06 -10.65
N LEU A 232 -3.53 11.42 -9.79
CA LEU A 232 -2.24 11.92 -9.30
C LEU A 232 -1.10 11.23 -10.05
N LEU A 233 -0.31 12.02 -10.77
CA LEU A 233 0.67 11.55 -11.73
C LEU A 233 2.10 11.86 -11.28
N ARG A 234 2.81 10.81 -10.90
CA ARG A 234 4.21 10.91 -10.49
C ARG A 234 5.12 11.03 -11.70
N ASN A 235 6.20 11.79 -11.54
CA ASN A 235 7.20 12.00 -12.59
C ASN A 235 6.60 12.37 -13.96
N THR A 236 5.61 13.25 -13.95
CA THR A 236 4.83 13.61 -15.14
C THR A 236 4.72 15.12 -15.29
N THR A 237 5.09 15.63 -16.47
CA THR A 237 4.98 17.05 -16.83
C THR A 237 3.56 17.43 -17.23
N GLN A 238 3.25 18.73 -17.26
CA GLN A 238 1.95 19.24 -17.74
C GLN A 238 1.53 18.62 -19.09
N ARG A 239 2.44 18.61 -20.06
CA ARG A 239 2.18 18.02 -21.39
C ARG A 239 1.85 16.52 -21.30
N GLY A 240 2.58 15.77 -20.47
CA GLY A 240 2.32 14.35 -20.27
C GLY A 240 0.95 14.10 -19.63
N ALA A 241 0.60 14.92 -18.64
CA ALA A 241 -0.70 14.88 -17.97
C ALA A 241 -1.84 15.21 -18.95
N ARG A 242 -1.70 16.26 -19.78
CA ARG A 242 -2.69 16.60 -20.81
C ARG A 242 -2.90 15.48 -21.82
N LEU A 243 -1.81 14.86 -22.30
CA LEU A 243 -1.91 13.72 -23.22
C LEU A 243 -2.66 12.53 -22.59
N LEU A 244 -2.46 12.27 -21.30
CA LEU A 244 -3.18 11.24 -20.57
C LEU A 244 -4.66 11.60 -20.38
N ALA A 245 -4.96 12.82 -19.97
CA ALA A 245 -6.33 13.33 -19.84
C ALA A 245 -7.10 13.19 -21.17
N ASP A 246 -6.51 13.63 -22.28
CA ASP A 246 -7.12 13.51 -23.61
C ASP A 246 -7.26 12.05 -24.07
N ARG A 247 -6.38 11.16 -23.63
CA ARG A 247 -6.50 9.72 -23.89
C ARG A 247 -7.70 9.14 -23.14
N ILE A 248 -7.83 9.43 -21.85
CA ILE A 248 -8.97 8.98 -21.03
C ILE A 248 -10.26 9.51 -21.63
N ARG A 249 -10.32 10.82 -21.89
CA ARG A 249 -11.48 11.48 -22.50
C ARG A 249 -11.93 10.82 -23.79
N ARG A 250 -11.00 10.59 -24.72
CA ARG A 250 -11.32 9.91 -25.99
C ARG A 250 -11.76 8.47 -25.80
N ARG A 251 -11.19 7.73 -24.84
CA ARG A 251 -11.63 6.37 -24.55
C ARG A 251 -13.03 6.33 -23.95
N VAL A 252 -13.35 7.23 -23.02
CA VAL A 252 -14.70 7.33 -22.45
C VAL A 252 -15.71 7.75 -23.52
N ALA A 253 -15.38 8.73 -24.37
CA ALA A 253 -16.25 9.16 -25.47
C ALA A 253 -16.56 8.06 -26.50
N ASN A 254 -15.66 7.09 -26.64
CA ASN A 254 -15.81 5.94 -27.54
C ASN A 254 -16.27 4.66 -26.81
N LEU A 255 -16.57 4.76 -25.52
CA LEU A 255 -16.98 3.63 -24.73
C LEU A 255 -18.43 3.27 -25.11
N ASN A 256 -18.65 2.03 -25.54
CA ASN A 256 -19.98 1.43 -25.59
C ASN A 256 -20.35 0.96 -24.19
N CYS A 257 -20.72 1.89 -23.31
CA CYS A 257 -21.12 1.59 -21.93
C CYS A 257 -22.45 0.84 -21.95
N GLN A 258 -22.41 -0.49 -21.89
CA GLN A 258 -23.60 -1.33 -21.83
C GLN A 258 -24.02 -1.56 -20.39
N CYS A 259 -25.14 -0.95 -20.00
CA CYS A 259 -25.71 -1.10 -18.67
C CYS A 259 -27.11 -1.71 -18.78
N GLU A 260 -27.25 -2.95 -18.30
CA GLU A 260 -28.53 -3.68 -18.35
C GLU A 260 -29.16 -3.74 -19.75
N GLY A 261 -28.33 -3.92 -20.79
CA GLY A 261 -28.78 -4.05 -22.18
C GLY A 261 -28.97 -2.73 -22.95
N GLU A 262 -28.79 -1.57 -22.29
CA GLU A 262 -28.84 -0.26 -22.95
C GLU A 262 -27.44 0.35 -23.10
N SER A 263 -27.21 1.03 -24.21
CA SER A 263 -25.95 1.73 -24.49
C SER A 263 -26.03 3.19 -24.05
N ILE A 264 -25.23 3.57 -23.06
CA ILE A 264 -25.16 4.95 -22.55
C ILE A 264 -23.96 5.65 -23.19
N LYS A 265 -24.20 6.80 -23.82
CA LYS A 265 -23.11 7.62 -24.35
C LYS A 265 -22.58 8.54 -23.25
N LEU A 266 -21.29 8.43 -22.97
CA LEU A 266 -20.62 9.18 -21.91
C LEU A 266 -19.56 10.10 -22.50
N THR A 267 -19.42 11.30 -21.94
CA THR A 267 -18.22 12.13 -22.16
C THR A 267 -17.72 12.64 -20.82
N ILE A 268 -16.46 13.04 -20.78
CA ILE A 268 -15.87 13.68 -19.60
C ILE A 268 -15.22 15.00 -19.98
N SER A 269 -15.25 15.94 -19.04
CA SER A 269 -14.43 17.15 -19.07
C SER A 269 -13.27 16.98 -18.08
N ALA A 270 -12.10 17.53 -18.41
CA ALA A 270 -10.91 17.40 -17.57
C ALA A 270 -10.16 18.73 -17.43
N GLY A 271 -9.68 19.01 -16.23
CA GLY A 271 -8.72 20.06 -15.91
C GLY A 271 -7.38 19.46 -15.49
N VAL A 272 -6.29 20.07 -15.93
CA VAL A 272 -4.92 19.56 -15.68
C VAL A 272 -4.06 20.65 -15.07
N ALA A 273 -3.35 20.35 -14.00
CA ALA A 273 -2.35 21.25 -13.43
C ALA A 273 -1.07 20.50 -13.03
N SER A 274 0.06 21.18 -13.09
CA SER A 274 1.36 20.65 -12.68
C SER A 274 1.90 21.39 -11.47
N LEU A 275 2.57 20.66 -10.59
CA LEU A 275 3.14 21.21 -9.36
C LEU A 275 4.22 22.23 -9.69
N THR A 276 4.04 23.44 -9.19
CA THR A 276 5.03 24.53 -9.24
C THR A 276 5.69 24.69 -7.87
N LYS A 277 6.74 25.53 -7.80
CA LYS A 277 7.48 25.75 -6.55
C LYS A 277 6.59 26.32 -5.45
N ASP A 278 5.71 27.24 -5.80
CA ASP A 278 4.89 28.02 -4.87
C ASP A 278 3.58 27.30 -4.49
N ASP A 279 3.31 26.13 -5.08
CA ASP A 279 2.04 25.45 -4.83
C ASP A 279 1.97 24.80 -3.45
N THR A 280 0.82 24.93 -2.80
CA THR A 280 0.40 24.00 -1.76
C THR A 280 -0.45 22.89 -2.40
N ALA A 281 -0.81 21.86 -1.61
CA ALA A 281 -1.79 20.86 -2.04
C ALA A 281 -3.10 21.53 -2.51
N GLU A 282 -3.54 22.56 -1.79
CA GLU A 282 -4.76 23.31 -2.07
C GLU A 282 -4.65 24.11 -3.38
N THR A 283 -3.57 24.88 -3.60
CA THR A 283 -3.44 25.71 -4.81
C THR A 283 -3.29 24.86 -6.07
N LEU A 284 -2.58 23.73 -5.98
CA LEU A 284 -2.48 22.77 -7.09
C LEU A 284 -3.85 22.20 -7.44
N PHE A 285 -4.63 21.77 -6.43
CA PHE A 285 -5.99 21.27 -6.64
C PHE A 285 -6.89 22.34 -7.26
N GLN A 286 -6.90 23.55 -6.70
CA GLN A 286 -7.71 24.67 -7.19
C GLN A 286 -7.39 25.03 -8.65
N ARG A 287 -6.12 24.97 -9.07
CA ARG A 287 -5.76 25.22 -10.48
C ARG A 287 -6.33 24.17 -11.42
N ALA A 288 -6.26 22.89 -11.05
CA ALA A 288 -6.85 21.82 -11.85
C ALA A 288 -8.39 21.93 -11.86
N ASP A 289 -9.01 22.29 -10.75
CA ASP A 289 -10.46 22.46 -10.62
C ASP A 289 -10.98 23.64 -11.47
N ARG A 290 -10.31 24.79 -11.43
CA ARG A 290 -10.61 25.92 -12.32
C ARG A 290 -10.50 25.55 -13.79
N ALA A 291 -9.51 24.74 -14.15
CA ALA A 291 -9.37 24.24 -15.51
C ALA A 291 -10.52 23.30 -15.90
N LEU A 292 -10.97 22.44 -14.99
CA LEU A 292 -12.15 21.59 -15.21
C LEU A 292 -13.42 22.44 -15.38
N TYR A 293 -13.59 23.46 -14.56
CA TYR A 293 -14.69 24.42 -14.70
C TYR A 293 -14.66 25.09 -16.08
N ALA A 294 -13.50 25.57 -16.53
CA ALA A 294 -13.33 26.15 -17.87
C ALA A 294 -13.62 25.14 -18.99
N ALA A 295 -13.26 23.87 -18.81
CA ALA A 295 -13.60 22.80 -19.74
C ALA A 295 -15.13 22.60 -19.85
N LYS A 296 -15.84 22.58 -18.72
CA LYS A 296 -17.31 22.49 -18.68
C LYS A 296 -17.96 23.71 -19.32
N ALA A 297 -17.49 24.91 -18.97
CA ALA A 297 -18.04 26.18 -19.46
C ALA A 297 -17.84 26.39 -20.97
N SER A 298 -16.73 25.90 -21.53
CA SER A 298 -16.43 26.07 -22.95
C SER A 298 -17.08 25.02 -23.86
N GLY A 299 -17.98 24.18 -23.34
CA GLY A 299 -18.79 23.24 -24.13
C GLY A 299 -18.53 21.76 -23.85
N ARG A 300 -17.86 21.43 -22.73
CA ARG A 300 -17.62 20.06 -22.26
C ARG A 300 -16.80 19.20 -23.22
N ASN A 301 -16.67 17.90 -22.91
CA ASN A 301 -15.90 16.90 -23.66
C ASN A 301 -14.53 17.40 -24.12
N ARG A 302 -13.77 17.99 -23.19
CA ARG A 302 -12.45 18.58 -23.49
C ARG A 302 -11.54 18.58 -22.28
N THR A 303 -10.28 18.85 -22.56
CA THR A 303 -9.24 19.03 -21.56
C THR A 303 -8.72 20.46 -21.61
N VAL A 304 -8.60 21.10 -20.46
CA VAL A 304 -8.05 22.46 -20.30
C VAL A 304 -6.89 22.40 -19.31
N ASP A 305 -5.84 23.18 -19.58
CA ASP A 305 -4.72 23.34 -18.66
C ASP A 305 -4.99 24.51 -17.70
N GLY A 306 -4.75 24.28 -16.40
CA GLY A 306 -4.83 25.32 -15.37
C GLY A 306 -3.78 26.42 -15.53
N ASP A 307 -2.72 26.14 -16.30
CA ASP A 307 -1.66 27.10 -16.62
C ASP A 307 -2.03 28.01 -17.81
N GLU A 308 -3.03 27.62 -18.62
CA GLU A 308 -3.54 28.41 -19.75
C GLU A 308 -4.74 29.28 -19.35
N ALA A 309 -5.49 28.91 -18.31
CA ALA A 309 -6.73 29.59 -17.88
C ALA A 309 -6.54 30.98 -17.24
N VAL A 310 -5.31 31.50 -17.18
CA VAL A 310 -4.96 32.82 -16.62
C VAL A 310 -4.57 33.82 -17.73
N ARG A 311 -4.80 33.49 -19.02
CA ARG A 311 -4.57 34.40 -20.15
C ARG A 311 -5.86 34.88 -20.81
#